data_AF-A0A522ANX3-F1
#
_entry.id   AF-A0A522ANX3-F1
#
_cell.length_a   1.000
_cell.length_b   1.000
_cell.length_c   1.000
_cell.angle_alpha   90.00
_cell.angle_beta   90.00
_cell.angle_gamma   90.00
#
_symmetry.space_group_name_H-M   'P 1'
#
loop_
_entity.id
_entity.type
_entity.pdbx_description
1 polymer ?
#
loop_
_entity_poly.entity_id
_entity_poly.type
_entity_poly.pdbx_seq_one_letter_code
_entity_poly.pdbx_strand_id
1 'polypeptide(L)'
;MPLVYLDTKQLRFVLALAAITVLAPVARANLPGGGTNGANVTLTDNNDGTITMANGIVSIHLSKSSGVIDVFNYTFKNSASTQTINMFGGGYSGGKFYWENSSDLGPNFTYAVVANPTANGGNYAEVVLTASGSANVSNIVMEAHFS
;
A
#
# COMPACT_ATOMS: atom_id res chain seq x y z
N MET A 1 -45.52 35.16 18.36
CA MET A 1 -44.20 34.82 17.75
C MET A 1 -44.14 35.51 16.40
N PRO A 2 -43.19 36.41 16.12
CA PRO A 2 -43.14 37.08 14.82
C PRO A 2 -42.64 36.11 13.75
N LEU A 3 -43.34 36.05 12.61
CA LEU A 3 -42.83 35.42 11.41
C LEU A 3 -41.69 36.28 10.85
N VAL A 4 -40.49 35.72 10.77
CA VAL A 4 -39.37 36.33 10.04
C VAL A 4 -39.55 36.01 8.56
N TYR A 5 -39.83 37.03 7.75
CA TYR A 5 -39.91 36.91 6.30
C TYR A 5 -38.53 37.15 5.69
N LEU A 6 -37.99 36.14 5.00
CA LEU A 6 -36.78 36.27 4.20
C LEU A 6 -37.12 36.99 2.90
N ASP A 7 -36.39 38.06 2.58
CA ASP A 7 -36.54 38.72 1.28
C ASP A 7 -36.02 37.83 0.14
N THR A 8 -36.33 38.20 -1.10
CA THR A 8 -35.96 37.43 -2.30
C THR A 8 -34.45 37.25 -2.46
N LYS A 9 -33.62 38.17 -1.94
CA LYS A 9 -32.15 38.06 -1.98
C LYS A 9 -31.66 37.11 -0.91
N GLN A 10 -32.21 37.17 0.30
CA GLN A 10 -31.90 36.26 1.40
C GLN A 10 -32.34 34.83 1.08
N LEU A 11 -33.51 34.65 0.47
CA LEU A 11 -34.00 33.34 0.02
C LEU A 11 -33.07 32.72 -1.05
N ARG A 12 -32.61 33.52 -2.02
CA ARG A 12 -31.64 33.07 -3.04
C ARG A 12 -30.30 32.69 -2.41
N PHE A 13 -29.84 33.45 -1.42
CA PHE A 13 -28.60 33.18 -0.71
C PHE A 13 -28.68 31.88 0.10
N VAL A 14 -29.80 31.64 0.80
CA VAL A 14 -30.05 30.40 1.55
C VAL A 14 -30.15 29.20 0.60
N LEU A 15 -30.84 29.33 -0.54
CA LEU A 15 -30.94 28.28 -1.55
C LEU A 15 -29.58 27.96 -2.20
N ALA A 16 -28.76 28.97 -2.49
CA ALA A 16 -27.41 28.78 -3.02
C ALA A 16 -26.51 28.06 -2.01
N LEU A 17 -26.59 28.42 -0.73
CA LEU A 17 -25.82 27.78 0.33
C LEU A 17 -26.26 26.32 0.55
N ALA A 18 -27.56 26.05 0.52
CA ALA A 18 -28.11 24.69 0.60
C ALA A 18 -27.73 23.84 -0.63
N ALA A 19 -27.66 24.42 -1.83
CA ALA A 19 -27.20 23.71 -3.02
C ALA A 19 -25.72 23.33 -2.92
N ILE A 20 -24.87 24.19 -2.34
CA ILE A 20 -23.44 23.92 -2.14
C ILE A 20 -23.22 22.78 -1.13
N THR A 21 -24.03 22.69 -0.06
CA THR A 21 -23.89 21.62 0.94
C THR A 21 -24.43 20.27 0.46
N VAL A 22 -25.41 20.24 -0.44
CA VAL A 22 -25.93 19.00 -1.04
C VAL A 22 -25.05 18.50 -2.20
N LEU A 23 -24.31 19.40 -2.86
CA LEU A 23 -23.36 19.05 -3.93
C LEU A 23 -21.92 18.84 -3.46
N ALA A 24 -21.61 19.08 -2.18
CA ALA A 24 -20.31 18.73 -1.64
C ALA A 24 -20.15 17.21 -1.74
N PRO A 25 -19.24 16.70 -2.61
CA PRO A 25 -18.99 15.28 -2.63
C PRO A 25 -18.52 14.91 -1.23
N VAL A 26 -19.23 13.99 -0.57
CA VAL A 26 -18.68 13.27 0.58
C VAL A 26 -17.33 12.75 0.13
N ALA A 27 -16.26 13.40 0.58
CA ALA A 27 -14.91 12.99 0.31
C ALA A 27 -14.76 11.61 0.96
N ARG A 28 -15.03 10.56 0.18
CA ARG A 28 -14.73 9.19 0.57
C ARG A 28 -13.22 9.09 0.54
N ALA A 29 -12.59 9.44 1.65
CA ALA A 29 -11.21 9.07 1.92
C ALA A 29 -11.07 7.57 1.60
N ASN A 30 -10.06 7.24 0.78
CA ASN A 30 -9.58 5.90 0.42
C ASN A 30 -10.46 4.70 0.84
N LEU A 31 -11.01 3.93 -0.10
CA LEU A 31 -11.30 2.52 0.18
C LEU A 31 -10.61 1.53 -0.77
N PRO A 32 -9.32 1.69 -1.13
CA PRO A 32 -8.61 0.54 -1.69
C PRO A 32 -8.53 -0.58 -0.63
N GLY A 33 -8.90 -1.80 -1.03
CA GLY A 33 -8.76 -3.05 -0.25
C GLY A 33 -9.93 -3.52 0.62
N GLY A 34 -11.02 -2.75 0.72
CA GLY A 34 -12.36 -3.20 1.17
C GLY A 34 -12.47 -4.27 2.27
N GLY A 35 -12.75 -3.84 3.50
CA GLY A 35 -13.19 -4.70 4.60
C GLY A 35 -13.77 -3.88 5.76
N THR A 36 -14.55 -4.50 6.64
CA THR A 36 -15.16 -3.84 7.82
C THR A 36 -14.10 -3.36 8.84
N ASN A 37 -12.90 -3.95 8.80
CA ASN A 37 -11.79 -3.69 9.74
C ASN A 37 -10.51 -3.15 9.07
N GLY A 38 -10.60 -2.71 7.81
CA GLY A 38 -9.43 -2.40 6.99
C GLY A 38 -9.34 -3.30 5.77
N ALA A 39 -8.35 -3.05 4.93
CA ALA A 39 -8.16 -3.80 3.71
C ALA A 39 -7.48 -5.14 3.95
N ASN A 40 -7.96 -6.21 3.32
CA ASN A 40 -7.31 -7.52 3.45
C ASN A 40 -5.94 -7.50 2.78
N VAL A 41 -4.93 -7.97 3.50
CA VAL A 41 -3.61 -8.25 2.96
C VAL A 41 -3.67 -9.48 2.06
N THR A 42 -2.97 -9.41 0.93
CA THR A 42 -2.70 -10.53 0.02
C THR A 42 -1.19 -10.72 -0.10
N LEU A 43 -0.76 -11.98 -0.17
CA LEU A 43 0.60 -12.38 -0.51
C LEU A 43 0.51 -13.26 -1.75
N THR A 44 1.06 -12.79 -2.87
CA THR A 44 1.03 -13.48 -4.15
C THR A 44 2.43 -13.92 -4.51
N ASP A 45 2.59 -15.20 -4.84
CA ASP A 45 3.77 -15.71 -5.53
C ASP A 45 3.61 -15.46 -7.04
N ASN A 46 4.53 -14.70 -7.63
CA ASN A 46 4.45 -14.31 -9.04
C ASN A 46 4.99 -15.39 -9.99
N ASN A 47 5.53 -16.50 -9.47
CA ASN A 47 6.13 -17.60 -10.22
C ASN A 47 7.34 -17.22 -11.10
N ASP A 48 8.01 -16.10 -10.79
CA ASP A 48 9.20 -15.59 -11.48
C ASP A 48 10.38 -15.33 -10.53
N GLY A 49 10.29 -15.85 -9.30
CA GLY A 49 11.27 -15.61 -8.24
C GLY A 49 10.96 -14.40 -7.35
N THR A 50 9.79 -13.78 -7.50
CA THR A 50 9.35 -12.63 -6.70
C THR A 50 8.03 -12.91 -5.97
N ILE A 51 7.67 -12.01 -5.06
CA ILE A 51 6.36 -11.96 -4.43
C ILE A 51 5.76 -10.56 -4.51
N THR A 52 4.45 -10.47 -4.37
CA THR A 52 3.74 -9.21 -4.15
C THR A 52 2.93 -9.28 -2.86
N MET A 53 3.18 -8.33 -1.96
CA MET A 53 2.33 -8.08 -0.78
C MET A 53 1.50 -6.82 -1.03
N ALA A 54 0.19 -6.89 -0.82
CA ALA A 54 -0.71 -5.77 -1.12
C ALA A 54 -1.96 -5.75 -0.22
N ASN A 55 -2.54 -4.56 -0.02
CA ASN A 55 -3.86 -4.39 0.61
C ASN A 55 -4.76 -3.46 -0.21
N GLY A 56 -4.56 -3.42 -1.53
CA GLY A 56 -5.25 -2.50 -2.43
C GLY A 56 -4.83 -1.04 -2.31
N ILE A 57 -4.31 -0.56 -1.17
CA ILE A 57 -3.79 0.81 -0.98
C ILE A 57 -2.31 0.83 -1.31
N VAL A 58 -1.55 -0.04 -0.65
CA VAL A 58 -0.12 -0.21 -0.90
C VAL A 58 0.09 -1.57 -1.56
N SER A 59 1.06 -1.65 -2.47
CA SER A 59 1.62 -2.93 -2.91
C SER A 59 3.13 -2.83 -3.03
N ILE A 60 3.84 -3.85 -2.54
CA ILE A 60 5.28 -3.98 -2.72
C ILE A 60 5.61 -5.25 -3.50
N HIS A 61 6.62 -5.16 -4.36
CA HIS A 61 7.21 -6.30 -5.07
C HIS A 61 8.58 -6.61 -4.48
N LEU A 62 8.83 -7.86 -4.08
CA LEU A 62 10.06 -8.28 -3.40
C LEU A 62 10.68 -9.49 -4.13
N SER A 63 11.98 -9.40 -4.41
CA SER A 63 12.77 -10.53 -4.93
C SER A 63 13.08 -11.55 -3.83
N LYS A 64 12.73 -12.82 -4.04
CA LYS A 64 12.98 -13.90 -3.07
C LYS A 64 14.46 -14.25 -2.93
N SER A 65 15.28 -13.97 -3.95
CA SER A 65 16.69 -14.35 -3.95
C SER A 65 17.61 -13.23 -3.47
N SER A 66 17.20 -11.97 -3.62
CA SER A 66 18.02 -10.79 -3.27
C SER A 66 17.43 -9.91 -2.17
N GLY A 67 16.17 -10.13 -1.78
CA GLY A 67 15.48 -9.30 -0.78
C GLY A 67 15.23 -7.85 -1.22
N VAL A 68 15.49 -7.52 -2.49
CA VAL A 68 15.29 -6.19 -3.05
C VAL A 68 13.81 -5.91 -3.24
N ILE A 69 13.37 -4.72 -2.82
CA ILE A 69 12.06 -4.16 -3.14
C ILE A 69 12.24 -3.11 -4.24
N ASP A 70 11.71 -3.38 -5.42
CA ASP A 70 11.90 -2.57 -6.64
C ASP A 70 10.59 -2.01 -7.23
N VAL A 71 9.44 -2.36 -6.64
CA VAL A 71 8.17 -1.68 -6.88
C VAL A 71 7.51 -1.36 -5.54
N PHE A 72 7.14 -0.10 -5.37
CA PHE A 72 6.25 0.36 -4.32
C PHE A 72 5.13 1.14 -4.97
N ASN A 73 3.92 0.58 -5.00
CA ASN A 73 2.76 1.30 -5.50
C ASN A 73 1.93 1.87 -4.36
N TYR A 74 1.47 3.10 -4.55
CA TYR A 74 0.44 3.72 -3.73
C TYR A 74 -0.80 3.99 -4.59
N THR A 75 -1.92 3.41 -4.19
CA THR A 75 -3.21 3.52 -4.84
C THR A 75 -4.13 4.37 -3.99
N PHE A 76 -4.69 5.41 -4.57
CA PHE A 76 -5.55 6.36 -3.88
C PHE A 76 -6.72 6.79 -4.76
N LYS A 77 -7.73 7.36 -4.12
CA LYS A 77 -8.90 7.92 -4.80
C LYS A 77 -9.11 9.36 -4.36
N ASN A 78 -8.60 10.30 -5.13
CA ASN A 78 -8.80 11.75 -4.93
C ASN A 78 -9.77 12.37 -5.95
N SER A 79 -10.34 11.55 -6.84
CA SER A 79 -11.23 11.96 -7.92
C SER A 79 -12.21 10.84 -8.29
N ALA A 80 -12.93 10.98 -9.41
CA ALA A 80 -13.87 9.96 -9.87
C ALA A 80 -13.20 8.61 -10.19
N SER A 81 -11.90 8.61 -10.49
CA SER A 81 -11.10 7.42 -10.81
C SER A 81 -10.13 7.04 -9.69
N THR A 82 -9.84 5.75 -9.61
CA THR A 82 -8.72 5.23 -8.82
C THR A 82 -7.42 5.52 -9.57
N GLN A 83 -6.41 5.97 -8.84
CA GLN A 83 -5.08 6.24 -9.38
C GLN A 83 -4.06 5.41 -8.61
N THR A 84 -3.05 4.93 -9.33
CA THR A 84 -1.91 4.20 -8.75
C THR A 84 -0.64 4.87 -9.22
N ILE A 85 0.23 5.23 -8.29
CA ILE A 85 1.58 5.75 -8.57
C ILE A 85 2.61 4.73 -8.11
N ASN A 86 3.60 4.45 -8.96
CA ASN A 86 4.81 3.78 -8.52
C ASN A 86 5.70 4.83 -7.86
N MET A 87 5.88 4.73 -6.54
CA MET A 87 6.64 5.66 -5.73
C MET A 87 8.15 5.61 -6.00
N PHE A 88 8.63 4.56 -6.65
CA PHE A 88 10.01 4.50 -7.13
C PHE A 88 10.16 4.98 -8.59
N GLY A 89 9.04 5.13 -9.30
CA GLY A 89 9.01 5.60 -10.68
C GLY A 89 9.73 6.94 -10.84
N GLY A 90 10.63 7.03 -11.83
CA GLY A 90 11.37 8.26 -12.15
C GLY A 90 12.67 8.49 -11.36
N GLY A 91 12.99 7.64 -10.37
CA GLY A 91 14.31 7.65 -9.71
C GLY A 91 15.43 7.05 -10.56
N TYR A 92 16.69 7.15 -10.12
CA TYR A 92 17.83 6.52 -10.79
C TYR A 92 17.60 5.00 -10.92
N SER A 93 17.59 4.50 -12.15
CA SER A 93 17.27 3.09 -12.47
C SER A 93 15.93 2.60 -11.88
N GLY A 94 14.93 3.47 -11.79
CA GLY A 94 13.57 3.12 -11.36
C GLY A 94 13.33 3.07 -9.86
N GLY A 95 14.30 3.52 -9.04
CA GLY A 95 14.23 3.61 -7.57
C GLY A 95 14.11 2.24 -6.88
N LYS A 96 14.85 2.02 -5.79
CA LYS A 96 14.82 0.74 -5.07
C LYS A 96 15.00 0.98 -3.58
N PHE A 97 14.25 0.24 -2.76
CA PHE A 97 14.68 -0.01 -1.40
C PHE A 97 15.56 -1.27 -1.42
N TYR A 98 16.85 -1.04 -1.19
CA TYR A 98 17.80 -2.09 -0.86
C TYR A 98 18.13 -1.98 0.62
N TRP A 99 18.42 -3.11 1.21
CA TRP A 99 19.10 -3.17 2.49
C TRP A 99 20.51 -3.69 2.19
N GLU A 100 21.52 -3.05 2.77
CA GLU A 100 22.90 -3.49 2.61
C GLU A 100 23.39 -4.14 3.90
N ASN A 101 24.01 -5.31 3.77
CA ASN A 101 24.96 -5.78 4.75
C ASN A 101 26.31 -5.97 4.03
N SER A 102 27.00 -4.85 3.81
CA SER A 102 28.35 -4.75 3.24
C SER A 102 28.56 -5.25 1.79
N SER A 103 29.63 -4.76 1.17
CA SER A 103 29.96 -4.89 -0.26
C SER A 103 30.31 -6.30 -0.74
N ASP A 104 30.47 -7.27 0.16
CA ASP A 104 31.04 -8.59 -0.14
C ASP A 104 30.00 -9.71 -0.13
N LEU A 105 28.74 -9.37 0.17
CA LEU A 105 27.67 -10.34 0.20
C LEU A 105 26.95 -10.21 -1.14
N GLY A 106 27.10 -11.22 -1.99
CA GLY A 106 26.03 -11.57 -2.93
C GLY A 106 25.10 -12.53 -2.22
N PRO A 107 24.24 -12.08 -1.27
CA PRO A 107 23.45 -13.03 -0.52
C PRO A 107 22.42 -13.64 -1.46
N ASN A 108 22.59 -14.93 -1.73
CA ASN A 108 21.49 -15.75 -2.17
C ASN A 108 20.64 -16.00 -0.93
N PHE A 109 19.41 -15.51 -0.93
CA PHE A 109 18.49 -15.78 0.18
C PHE A 109 17.74 -17.09 -0.01
N THR A 110 17.54 -17.79 1.09
CA THR A 110 16.45 -18.76 1.21
C THR A 110 15.22 -18.03 1.71
N TYR A 111 14.14 -18.10 0.94
CA TYR A 111 12.85 -17.47 1.24
C TYR A 111 11.91 -18.45 1.94
N ALA A 112 11.18 -17.97 2.95
CA ALA A 112 10.06 -18.67 3.55
C ALA A 112 8.91 -17.73 3.92
N VAL A 113 7.69 -18.25 3.86
CA VAL A 113 6.49 -17.56 4.39
C VAL A 113 6.40 -17.84 5.89
N VAL A 114 6.39 -16.79 6.69
CA VAL A 114 6.19 -16.86 8.16
C VAL A 114 4.70 -16.77 8.48
N ALA A 115 4.00 -15.85 7.83
CA ALA A 115 2.55 -15.68 7.99
C ALA A 115 1.87 -15.56 6.62
N ASN A 116 0.95 -16.50 6.36
CA ASN A 116 0.12 -16.48 5.16
C ASN A 116 -1.19 -15.74 5.46
N PRO A 117 -1.51 -14.64 4.75
CA PRO A 117 -2.72 -13.87 5.01
C PRO A 117 -4.01 -14.68 4.83
N THR A 118 -4.01 -15.69 3.95
CA THR A 118 -5.19 -16.57 3.77
C THR A 118 -5.49 -17.41 5.02
N ALA A 119 -4.48 -17.66 5.86
CA ALA A 119 -4.60 -18.43 7.09
C ALA A 119 -4.88 -17.57 8.35
N ASN A 120 -4.71 -16.24 8.26
CA ASN A 120 -4.92 -15.31 9.38
C ASN A 120 -6.04 -14.29 9.11
N GLY A 121 -6.93 -14.57 8.16
CA GLY A 121 -8.10 -13.74 7.85
C GLY A 121 -7.78 -12.47 7.06
N GLY A 122 -6.61 -12.39 6.44
CA GLY A 122 -6.15 -11.22 5.68
C GLY A 122 -5.57 -10.11 6.55
N ASN A 123 -5.18 -10.40 7.79
CA ASN A 123 -4.69 -9.39 8.73
C ASN A 123 -3.28 -8.90 8.41
N TYR A 124 -2.38 -9.82 8.04
CA TYR A 124 -1.00 -9.50 7.69
C TYR A 124 -0.35 -10.60 6.86
N ALA A 125 0.72 -10.26 6.17
CA ALA A 125 1.65 -11.19 5.56
C ALA A 125 3.04 -10.97 6.14
N GLU A 126 3.79 -12.06 6.32
CA GLU A 126 5.16 -11.97 6.78
C GLU A 126 6.02 -13.01 6.09
N VAL A 127 7.19 -12.58 5.63
CA VAL A 127 8.17 -13.43 4.96
C VAL A 127 9.55 -13.21 5.57
N VAL A 128 10.35 -14.26 5.52
CA VAL A 128 11.72 -14.24 6.00
C VAL A 128 12.66 -14.62 4.86
N LEU A 129 13.77 -13.91 4.76
CA LEU A 129 14.87 -14.17 3.86
C LEU A 129 16.12 -14.42 4.69
N THR A 130 16.58 -15.66 4.70
CA THR A 130 17.80 -16.07 5.42
C THR A 130 18.95 -16.13 4.44
N ALA A 131 20.02 -15.38 4.71
CA ALA A 131 21.19 -15.40 3.84
C ALA A 131 21.79 -16.81 3.80
N SER A 132 22.07 -17.29 2.59
CA SER A 132 22.71 -18.58 2.35
C SER A 132 23.92 -18.38 1.44
N GLY A 133 25.02 -19.09 1.73
CA GLY A 133 26.14 -19.20 0.78
C GLY A 133 27.36 -18.30 0.99
N SER A 134 27.57 -17.70 2.15
CA SER A 134 28.88 -17.12 2.50
C SER A 134 29.40 -17.71 3.81
N ALA A 135 30.62 -18.25 3.78
CA ALA A 135 31.28 -18.90 4.92
C ALA A 135 31.47 -17.97 6.14
N ASN A 136 31.35 -16.66 5.93
CA ASN A 136 31.50 -15.63 6.96
C ASN A 136 30.16 -15.01 7.40
N VAL A 137 29.03 -15.57 6.95
CA VAL A 137 27.70 -15.01 7.15
C VAL A 137 26.75 -16.07 7.66
N SER A 138 26.97 -16.48 8.90
CA SER A 138 25.96 -17.21 9.66
C SER A 138 24.93 -16.20 10.21
N ASN A 139 23.65 -16.44 9.94
CA ASN A 139 22.49 -15.83 10.61
C ASN A 139 22.11 -14.39 10.22
N ILE A 140 22.34 -13.95 8.98
CA ILE A 140 21.62 -12.75 8.50
C ILE A 140 20.19 -13.16 8.14
N VAL A 141 19.25 -12.46 8.75
CA VAL A 141 17.82 -12.61 8.52
C VAL A 141 17.25 -11.25 8.16
N MET A 142 16.55 -11.18 7.03
CA MET A 142 15.65 -10.06 6.70
C MET A 142 14.22 -10.56 6.88
N GLU A 143 13.42 -9.75 7.56
CA GLU A 143 11.99 -9.97 7.71
C GLU A 143 11.25 -8.85 6.96
N ALA A 144 10.21 -9.22 6.22
CA ALA A 144 9.30 -8.26 5.62
C ALA A 144 7.88 -8.55 6.13
N HIS A 145 7.35 -7.62 6.91
CA HIS A 145 6.01 -7.64 7.47
C HIS A 145 5.12 -6.62 6.74
N PHE A 146 3.89 -7.01 6.42
CA PHE A 146 2.92 -6.20 5.71
C PHE A 146 1.52 -6.33 6.34
N SER A 147 0.91 -5.20 6.72
CA SER A 147 -0.40 -5.08 7.38
C SER A 147 -1.17 -3.88 6.85
#